data_AF-A0A559MAB3-F1
#
_entry.id   AF-A0A559MAB3-F1
#
_cell.length_a   1.000
_cell.length_b   1.000
_cell.length_c   1.000
_cell.angle_alpha   90.00
_cell.angle_beta   90.00
_cell.angle_gamma   90.00
#
_symmetry.space_group_name_H-M   'P 1'
#
loop_
_entity.id
_entity.type
_entity.pdbx_description
1 polymer ?
#
loop_
_entity_poly.entity_id
_entity_poly.type
_entity_poly.pdbx_seq_one_letter_code
_entity_poly.pdbx_strand_id
1 'polypeptide(L)'
;RSADLNLHHSNFLQIHNFNMLAITLISVSLAALLSCVGALNITTGALGNATIVENNPPGVVYVATLPTKEFNDPNDPRGNIQGSVAATANPNGIGVSISVSFSNLPTSGGPFLYHIHDVPVPADGNCTSTLGHLDPFIRGETPACDATLPQTCQVGDLAGKHGKIEQDPFIATYSEDFASTSQGLGSFFGNRSFVVHFANKTRITCANFALAASIPPPSSSNSSCAANSTTAGGAGSSTTPTTTGAGAARFTGAGAKTVASTGSLLGAAALALFL
;
A
#
# COMPACT_ATOMS: atom_id res chain seq x y z
N ARG A 1 29.34 -50.57 69.92
CA ARG A 1 28.06 -49.86 69.68
C ARG A 1 28.25 -48.34 69.49
N SER A 2 29.41 -47.87 69.01
CA SER A 2 29.72 -46.44 68.89
C SER A 2 30.31 -46.02 67.53
N ALA A 3 30.44 -46.93 66.56
CA ALA A 3 30.97 -46.61 65.23
C ALA A 3 29.87 -46.33 64.18
N ASP A 4 28.69 -46.94 64.31
CA ASP A 4 27.60 -46.79 63.33
C ASP A 4 26.81 -45.48 63.41
N LEU A 5 26.81 -44.81 64.58
CA LEU A 5 26.05 -43.58 64.77
C LEU A 5 26.72 -42.34 64.14
N ASN A 6 28.04 -42.37 63.94
CA ASN A 6 28.77 -41.27 63.32
C ASN A 6 28.68 -41.25 61.79
N LEU A 7 28.50 -42.41 61.15
CA LEU A 7 28.40 -42.46 59.68
C LEU A 7 27.03 -41.96 59.18
N HIS A 8 25.96 -42.19 59.95
CA HIS A 8 24.64 -41.68 59.60
C HIS A 8 24.49 -40.17 59.86
N HIS A 9 25.16 -39.62 60.86
CA HIS A 9 25.09 -38.18 61.16
C HIS A 9 25.83 -37.33 60.11
N SER A 10 27.02 -37.79 59.66
CA SER A 10 27.80 -37.08 58.64
C SER A 10 27.14 -37.08 57.26
N ASN A 11 26.47 -38.18 56.88
CA ASN A 11 25.72 -38.24 55.62
C ASN A 11 24.46 -37.36 55.63
N PHE A 12 23.79 -37.22 56.77
CA PHE A 12 22.59 -36.37 56.88
C PHE A 12 22.93 -34.88 56.76
N LEU A 13 24.01 -34.42 57.41
CA LEU A 13 24.49 -33.04 57.31
C LEU A 13 24.99 -32.67 55.90
N GLN A 14 25.60 -33.63 55.18
CA GLN A 14 26.11 -33.39 53.83
C GLN A 14 24.96 -33.24 52.81
N ILE A 15 23.89 -34.05 52.92
CA ILE A 15 22.72 -33.99 52.02
C ILE A 15 21.92 -32.69 52.21
N HIS A 16 21.83 -32.17 53.43
CA HIS A 16 21.13 -30.90 53.69
C HIS A 16 21.87 -29.67 53.16
N ASN A 17 23.21 -29.67 53.18
CA ASN A 17 24.01 -28.56 52.66
C ASN A 17 23.99 -28.46 51.12
N PHE A 18 23.95 -29.59 50.40
CA PHE A 18 23.79 -29.57 48.94
C PHE A 18 22.41 -29.08 48.50
N ASN A 19 21.35 -29.37 49.27
CA ASN A 19 20.00 -28.93 48.95
C ASN A 19 19.77 -27.44 49.24
N MET A 20 20.32 -26.89 50.33
CA MET A 20 20.20 -25.45 50.60
C MET A 20 21.00 -24.58 49.62
N LEU A 21 22.15 -25.05 49.13
CA LEU A 21 22.95 -24.33 48.13
C LEU A 21 22.28 -24.36 46.74
N ALA A 22 21.66 -25.48 46.35
CA ALA A 22 20.92 -25.59 45.09
C ALA A 22 19.62 -24.74 45.10
N ILE A 23 18.91 -24.68 46.24
CA ILE A 23 17.66 -23.90 46.35
C ILE A 23 17.95 -22.39 46.37
N THR A 24 19.08 -21.95 46.93
CA THR A 24 19.49 -20.52 46.91
C THR A 24 20.06 -20.08 45.56
N LEU A 25 20.69 -20.96 44.78
CA LEU A 25 21.13 -20.66 43.40
C LEU A 25 19.97 -20.62 42.39
N ILE A 26 18.88 -21.36 42.64
CA ILE A 26 17.69 -21.34 41.77
C ILE A 26 16.79 -20.13 42.08
N SER A 27 16.77 -19.64 43.32
CA SER A 27 15.95 -18.46 43.70
C SER A 27 16.59 -17.10 43.36
N VAL A 28 17.90 -17.04 43.10
CA VAL A 28 18.57 -15.83 42.60
C VAL A 28 18.56 -15.72 41.07
N SER A 29 18.15 -16.79 40.36
CA SER A 29 18.10 -16.79 38.89
C SER A 29 16.74 -16.41 38.30
N LEU A 30 15.69 -16.23 39.12
CA LEU A 30 14.33 -15.93 38.65
C LEU A 30 13.87 -14.49 38.88
N ALA A 31 14.67 -13.66 39.56
CA ALA A 31 14.30 -12.28 39.92
C ALA A 31 14.89 -11.19 39.00
N ALA A 32 15.49 -11.55 37.85
CA ALA A 32 16.12 -10.59 36.92
C ALA A 32 15.62 -10.72 35.47
N LEU A 33 14.36 -11.16 35.25
CA LEU A 33 13.71 -11.17 33.93
C LEU A 33 12.55 -10.17 33.82
N LEU A 34 12.38 -9.28 34.79
CA LEU A 34 11.40 -8.20 34.70
C LEU A 34 12.10 -6.89 34.31
N SER A 35 11.51 -6.21 33.33
CA SER A 35 11.77 -4.84 32.87
C SER A 35 12.83 -4.60 31.78
N CYS A 36 12.53 -5.04 30.56
CA CYS A 36 12.84 -4.26 29.36
C CYS A 36 11.81 -4.49 28.24
N VAL A 37 10.51 -4.51 28.56
CA VAL A 37 9.51 -4.21 27.53
C VAL A 37 9.55 -2.69 27.34
N GLY A 38 10.47 -2.22 26.50
CA GLY A 38 10.40 -0.84 26.02
C GLY A 38 9.01 -0.62 25.43
N ALA A 39 8.34 0.45 25.80
CA ALA A 39 7.07 0.82 25.18
C ALA A 39 7.30 0.88 23.66
N LEU A 40 6.71 -0.05 22.92
CA LEU A 40 6.73 0.00 21.47
C LEU A 40 5.96 1.26 21.09
N ASN A 41 6.65 2.27 20.57
CA ASN A 41 6.04 3.50 20.05
C ASN A 41 5.36 3.19 18.70
N ILE A 42 4.33 2.34 18.74
CA ILE A 42 3.52 2.00 17.57
C ILE A 42 2.72 3.24 17.20
N THR A 43 3.06 3.86 16.08
CA THR A 43 2.36 5.03 15.56
C THR A 43 1.32 4.57 14.55
N THR A 44 0.05 4.85 14.84
CA THR A 44 -1.08 4.63 13.94
C THR A 44 -1.61 5.96 13.40
N GLY A 45 -2.56 5.92 12.47
CA GLY A 45 -3.17 7.14 11.95
C GLY A 45 -4.14 7.80 12.91
N ALA A 46 -4.48 9.06 12.63
CA ALA A 46 -5.44 9.81 13.45
C ALA A 46 -6.82 9.14 13.52
N LEU A 47 -7.15 8.30 12.54
CA LEU A 47 -8.37 7.48 12.50
C LEU A 47 -8.12 6.01 12.89
N GLY A 48 -6.95 5.70 13.45
CA GLY A 48 -6.55 4.35 13.85
C GLY A 48 -5.83 3.57 12.75
N ASN A 49 -5.79 2.24 12.93
CA ASN A 49 -5.15 1.34 11.99
C ASN A 49 -5.95 1.27 10.68
N ALA A 50 -5.24 1.03 9.58
CA ALA A 50 -5.88 0.62 8.35
C ALA A 50 -6.70 -0.65 8.58
N THR A 51 -7.95 -0.62 8.13
CA THR A 51 -8.88 -1.74 8.25
C THR A 51 -8.69 -2.68 7.06
N ILE A 52 -8.68 -3.99 7.33
CA ILE A 52 -8.74 -5.00 6.28
C ILE A 52 -10.01 -4.75 5.45
N VAL A 53 -9.85 -4.68 4.13
CA VAL A 53 -10.95 -4.52 3.19
C VAL A 53 -11.55 -5.88 2.90
N GLU A 54 -12.86 -5.99 3.12
CA GLU A 54 -13.65 -7.17 2.79
C GLU A 54 -14.64 -6.85 1.67
N ASN A 55 -15.21 -7.90 1.06
CA ASN A 55 -16.26 -7.79 0.04
C ASN A 55 -15.84 -7.00 -1.21
N ASN A 56 -14.54 -6.99 -1.57
CA ASN A 56 -14.11 -6.60 -2.91
C ASN A 56 -14.76 -7.55 -3.93
N PRO A 57 -15.39 -7.05 -5.01
CA PRO A 57 -15.98 -7.91 -6.04
C PRO A 57 -14.90 -8.81 -6.67
N PRO A 58 -14.99 -10.14 -6.52
CA PRO A 58 -13.91 -11.04 -6.94
C PRO A 58 -13.55 -10.89 -8.42
N GLY A 59 -12.24 -10.90 -8.71
CA GLY A 59 -11.74 -10.87 -10.09
C GLY A 59 -11.80 -9.50 -10.78
N VAL A 60 -12.26 -8.44 -10.12
CA VAL A 60 -12.11 -7.08 -10.65
C VAL A 60 -10.62 -6.72 -10.70
N VAL A 61 -10.15 -6.30 -11.87
CA VAL A 61 -8.76 -5.92 -12.12
C VAL A 61 -8.66 -4.45 -12.49
N TYR A 62 -7.79 -3.72 -11.79
CA TYR A 62 -7.34 -2.39 -12.19
C TYR A 62 -5.86 -2.43 -12.56
N VAL A 63 -5.50 -1.77 -13.66
CA VAL A 63 -4.13 -1.72 -14.16
C VAL A 63 -3.70 -0.27 -14.30
N ALA A 64 -2.47 0.04 -13.90
CA ALA A 64 -1.80 1.29 -14.22
C ALA A 64 -0.53 0.99 -15.03
N THR A 65 -0.52 1.43 -16.28
CA THR A 65 0.60 1.26 -17.22
C THR A 65 1.44 2.52 -17.26
N LEU A 66 2.74 2.39 -16.97
CA LEU A 66 3.66 3.52 -16.94
C LEU A 66 3.87 4.08 -18.36
N PRO A 67 3.88 5.41 -18.54
CA PRO A 67 4.09 6.02 -19.84
C PRO A 67 5.54 5.86 -20.31
N THR A 68 5.75 5.82 -21.62
CA THR A 68 7.11 5.78 -22.21
C THR A 68 7.88 7.09 -22.04
N LYS A 69 7.16 8.21 -21.89
CA LYS A 69 7.75 9.54 -21.69
C LYS A 69 8.03 9.77 -20.20
N GLU A 70 9.24 10.19 -19.88
CA GLU A 70 9.63 10.56 -18.52
C GLU A 70 8.95 11.84 -18.04
N PHE A 71 8.65 11.87 -16.75
CA PHE A 71 8.13 13.06 -16.08
C PHE A 71 9.26 14.00 -15.62
N ASN A 72 10.34 13.47 -15.03
CA ASN A 72 11.41 14.31 -14.47
C ASN A 72 12.54 14.64 -15.43
N ASP A 73 12.88 13.75 -16.36
CA ASP A 73 13.91 14.00 -17.35
C ASP A 73 13.45 13.56 -18.75
N PRO A 74 12.59 14.36 -19.40
CA PRO A 74 12.08 14.02 -20.73
C PRO A 74 13.18 13.94 -21.81
N ASN A 75 14.43 14.28 -21.49
CA ASN A 75 15.56 14.21 -22.40
C ASN A 75 16.53 13.05 -22.08
N ASP A 76 16.25 12.21 -21.07
CA ASP A 76 17.07 11.04 -20.79
C ASP A 76 17.05 10.10 -22.02
N PRO A 77 18.20 9.80 -22.64
CA PRO A 77 18.26 8.92 -23.80
C PRO A 77 17.85 7.48 -23.50
N ARG A 78 17.84 7.05 -22.23
CA ARG A 78 17.31 5.74 -21.81
C ARG A 78 15.79 5.70 -21.80
N GLY A 79 15.15 6.85 -21.60
CA GLY A 79 13.70 6.96 -21.45
C GLY A 79 13.17 6.32 -20.16
N ASN A 80 11.85 6.36 -20.01
CA ASN A 80 11.20 6.11 -18.73
C ASN A 80 11.24 4.66 -18.27
N ILE A 81 10.97 4.45 -16.99
CA ILE A 81 10.61 3.14 -16.43
C ILE A 81 9.43 2.58 -17.24
N GLN A 82 9.59 1.36 -17.74
CA GLN A 82 8.58 0.67 -18.53
C GLN A 82 7.90 -0.40 -17.70
N GLY A 83 6.61 -0.62 -17.96
CA GLY A 83 5.86 -1.71 -17.34
C GLY A 83 4.55 -1.26 -16.71
N SER A 84 4.04 -2.06 -15.78
CA SER A 84 2.71 -1.84 -15.20
C SER A 84 2.57 -2.45 -13.82
N VAL A 85 1.57 -1.96 -13.10
CA VAL A 85 1.02 -2.60 -11.91
C VAL A 85 -0.42 -3.06 -12.21
N ALA A 86 -0.74 -4.28 -11.84
CA ALA A 86 -2.09 -4.84 -11.89
C ALA A 86 -2.53 -5.24 -10.49
N ALA A 87 -3.71 -4.81 -10.06
CA ALA A 87 -4.30 -5.14 -8.77
C ALA A 87 -5.64 -5.84 -8.98
N THR A 88 -5.74 -7.08 -8.52
CA THR A 88 -6.89 -7.96 -8.71
C THR A 88 -7.56 -8.24 -7.39
N ALA A 89 -8.87 -8.01 -7.28
CA ALA A 89 -9.66 -8.41 -6.12
C ALA A 89 -9.54 -9.91 -5.87
N ASN A 90 -9.12 -10.29 -4.66
CA ASN A 90 -8.90 -11.69 -4.31
C ASN A 90 -10.20 -12.51 -4.35
N PRO A 91 -10.15 -13.83 -4.63
CA PRO A 91 -11.34 -14.68 -4.70
C PRO A 91 -12.17 -14.74 -3.41
N ASN A 92 -11.54 -14.53 -2.25
CA ASN A 92 -12.20 -14.48 -0.95
C ASN A 92 -12.80 -13.10 -0.62
N GLY A 93 -12.68 -12.12 -1.53
CA GLY A 93 -13.14 -10.75 -1.34
C GLY A 93 -12.30 -9.90 -0.37
N ILE A 94 -11.21 -10.44 0.19
CA ILE A 94 -10.33 -9.73 1.12
C ILE A 94 -9.18 -9.08 0.34
N GLY A 95 -9.07 -7.76 0.40
CA GLY A 95 -7.97 -7.03 -0.23
C GLY A 95 -7.81 -7.30 -1.73
N VAL A 96 -6.59 -7.12 -2.22
CA VAL A 96 -6.21 -7.37 -3.61
C VAL A 96 -4.87 -8.09 -3.70
N SER A 97 -4.66 -8.86 -4.76
CA SER A 97 -3.34 -9.32 -5.18
C SER A 97 -2.76 -8.29 -6.14
N ILE A 98 -1.59 -7.73 -5.79
CA ILE A 98 -0.86 -6.77 -6.61
C ILE A 98 0.29 -7.48 -7.31
N SER A 99 0.34 -7.37 -8.64
CA SER A 99 1.45 -7.81 -9.47
C SER A 99 2.10 -6.59 -10.14
N VAL A 100 3.41 -6.47 -9.98
CA VAL A 100 4.24 -5.41 -10.57
C VAL A 100 5.27 -6.02 -11.51
N SER A 101 5.51 -5.35 -12.62
CA SER A 101 6.56 -5.70 -13.58
C SER A 101 7.13 -4.42 -14.16
N PHE A 102 8.38 -4.12 -13.82
CA PHE A 102 9.10 -2.92 -14.24
C PHE A 102 10.44 -3.28 -14.87
N SER A 103 10.82 -2.51 -15.88
CA SER A 103 12.15 -2.54 -16.48
C SER A 103 12.63 -1.13 -16.81
N ASN A 104 13.88 -1.01 -17.22
CA ASN A 104 14.49 0.26 -17.59
C ASN A 104 14.49 1.23 -16.39
N LEU A 105 14.87 0.73 -15.23
CA LEU A 105 15.00 1.54 -14.03
C LEU A 105 16.22 2.47 -14.16
N PRO A 106 16.20 3.66 -13.52
CA PRO A 106 17.39 4.49 -13.43
C PRO A 106 18.56 3.70 -12.80
N THR A 107 19.78 3.94 -13.26
CA THR A 107 20.97 3.23 -12.72
C THR A 107 21.44 3.75 -11.37
N SER A 108 20.83 4.84 -10.89
CA SER A 108 21.16 5.47 -9.61
C SER A 108 19.92 6.12 -8.98
N GLY A 109 20.02 6.51 -7.71
CA GLY A 109 18.92 7.16 -6.99
C GLY A 109 17.91 6.19 -6.37
N GLY A 110 18.15 4.88 -6.45
CA GLY A 110 17.40 3.85 -5.71
C GLY A 110 17.94 3.60 -4.28
N PRO A 111 17.39 2.62 -3.53
CA PRO A 111 16.22 1.80 -3.90
C PRO A 111 14.98 2.64 -4.17
N PHE A 112 14.22 2.29 -5.21
CA PHE A 112 13.08 3.10 -5.64
C PHE A 112 11.84 2.77 -4.80
N LEU A 113 11.13 3.82 -4.41
CA LEU A 113 9.88 3.72 -3.67
C LEU A 113 8.72 3.69 -4.66
N TYR A 114 7.58 3.13 -4.27
CA TYR A 114 6.39 3.13 -5.10
C TYR A 114 5.14 3.10 -4.23
N HIS A 115 4.15 3.89 -4.62
CA HIS A 115 2.97 4.13 -3.82
C HIS A 115 1.72 4.28 -4.68
N ILE A 116 0.56 4.04 -4.06
CA ILE A 116 -0.72 4.54 -4.56
C ILE A 116 -0.89 5.96 -4.02
N HIS A 117 -1.16 6.91 -4.90
CA HIS A 117 -1.38 8.33 -4.58
C HIS A 117 -2.87 8.70 -4.63
N ASP A 118 -3.28 9.69 -3.85
CA ASP A 118 -4.70 10.00 -3.61
C ASP A 118 -5.40 10.71 -4.78
N VAL A 119 -4.66 11.29 -5.73
CA VAL A 119 -5.27 11.99 -6.88
C VAL A 119 -4.83 11.34 -8.20
N PRO A 120 -5.72 11.20 -9.19
CA PRO A 120 -5.34 10.73 -10.51
C PRO A 120 -4.30 11.66 -11.17
N VAL A 121 -3.45 11.08 -12.00
CA VAL A 121 -2.56 11.81 -12.90
C VAL A 121 -3.41 12.69 -13.84
N PRO A 122 -3.18 14.00 -13.90
CA PRO A 122 -3.84 14.89 -14.86
C PRO A 122 -3.46 14.60 -16.31
N ALA A 123 -4.19 15.19 -17.25
CA ALA A 123 -4.01 14.98 -18.69
C ALA A 123 -2.63 15.39 -19.22
N ASP A 124 -1.92 16.30 -18.53
CA ASP A 124 -0.56 16.72 -18.88
C ASP A 124 0.53 15.77 -18.36
N GLY A 125 0.14 14.72 -17.63
CA GLY A 125 1.08 13.73 -17.08
C GLY A 125 1.87 14.21 -15.86
N ASN A 126 1.49 15.34 -15.25
CA ASN A 126 2.23 15.90 -14.13
C ASN A 126 2.09 15.05 -12.86
N CYS A 127 3.13 14.29 -12.53
CA CYS A 127 3.12 13.42 -11.35
C CYS A 127 3.04 14.19 -10.04
N THR A 128 3.39 15.48 -9.96
CA THR A 128 3.24 16.27 -8.72
C THR A 128 1.76 16.49 -8.36
N SER A 129 0.89 16.52 -9.35
CA SER A 129 -0.55 16.74 -9.17
C SER A 129 -1.29 15.54 -8.58
N THR A 130 -0.62 14.39 -8.41
CA THR A 130 -1.20 13.22 -7.73
C THR A 130 -1.27 13.38 -6.21
N LEU A 131 -0.74 14.49 -5.66
CA LEU A 131 -0.73 14.84 -4.24
C LEU A 131 -0.10 13.77 -3.35
N GLY A 132 -0.54 13.59 -2.11
CA GLY A 132 0.03 12.64 -1.15
C GLY A 132 -0.32 11.19 -1.47
N HIS A 133 0.18 10.28 -0.63
CA HIS A 133 -0.18 8.86 -0.69
C HIS A 133 -1.67 8.67 -0.37
N LEU A 134 -2.26 7.57 -0.85
CA LEU A 134 -3.57 7.12 -0.43
C LEU A 134 -3.53 6.79 1.08
N ASP A 135 -4.07 7.69 1.89
CA ASP A 135 -3.97 7.63 3.35
C ASP A 135 -5.31 7.95 4.04
N PRO A 136 -6.32 7.08 3.87
CA PRO A 136 -7.65 7.33 4.43
C PRO A 136 -7.68 7.34 5.97
N PHE A 137 -6.62 6.87 6.63
CA PHE A 137 -6.51 6.82 8.10
C PHE A 137 -5.66 7.95 8.69
N ILE A 138 -5.12 8.83 7.84
CA ILE A 138 -4.33 10.01 8.24
C ILE A 138 -3.14 9.55 9.10
N ARG A 139 -2.37 8.61 8.56
CA ARG A 139 -1.17 8.04 9.19
C ARG A 139 0.04 8.93 9.01
N GLY A 140 0.19 9.53 7.83
CA GLY A 140 1.39 10.26 7.44
C GLY A 140 2.58 9.36 7.15
N GLU A 141 3.72 9.98 6.81
CA GLU A 141 4.92 9.25 6.38
C GLU A 141 5.93 9.00 7.52
N THR A 142 5.77 9.67 8.66
CA THR A 142 6.72 9.60 9.79
C THR A 142 6.01 9.10 11.05
N PRO A 143 6.55 8.06 11.73
CA PRO A 143 7.73 7.27 11.34
C PRO A 143 7.49 6.48 10.05
N ALA A 144 8.57 5.97 9.44
CA ALA A 144 8.48 5.13 8.24
C ALA A 144 7.56 3.91 8.49
N CYS A 145 6.99 3.34 7.43
CA CYS A 145 6.21 2.11 7.56
C CYS A 145 7.05 0.97 8.15
N ASP A 146 6.47 0.28 9.12
CA ASP A 146 7.00 -0.97 9.65
C ASP A 146 6.25 -2.13 8.99
N ALA A 147 6.93 -2.85 8.11
CA ALA A 147 6.36 -3.98 7.38
C ALA A 147 5.87 -5.12 8.29
N THR A 148 6.34 -5.19 9.56
CA THR A 148 5.85 -6.18 10.53
C THR A 148 4.49 -5.80 11.13
N LEU A 149 4.08 -4.55 10.98
CA LEU A 149 2.80 -3.99 11.42
C LEU A 149 2.12 -3.23 10.26
N PRO A 150 1.82 -3.88 9.12
CA PRO A 150 1.38 -3.21 7.90
C PRO A 150 0.05 -2.45 8.06
N GLN A 151 -0.78 -2.85 9.01
CA GLN A 151 -2.01 -2.14 9.40
C GLN A 151 -1.76 -0.74 9.98
N THR A 152 -0.52 -0.43 10.37
CA THR A 152 -0.12 0.88 10.90
C THR A 152 0.46 1.79 9.82
N CYS A 153 0.56 1.32 8.57
CA CYS A 153 1.10 2.08 7.44
C CYS A 153 -0.02 2.76 6.64
N GLN A 154 0.36 3.70 5.76
CA GLN A 154 -0.60 4.27 4.81
C GLN A 154 -1.09 3.16 3.87
N VAL A 155 -2.35 3.21 3.47
CA VAL A 155 -2.92 2.21 2.54
C VAL A 155 -2.12 2.18 1.24
N GLY A 156 -1.70 3.35 0.74
CA GLY A 156 -0.90 3.48 -0.46
C GLY A 156 0.60 3.22 -0.31
N ASP A 157 1.13 2.97 0.90
CA ASP A 157 2.57 2.73 1.10
C ASP A 157 2.98 1.28 0.75
N LEU A 158 2.99 0.97 -0.54
CA LEU A 158 3.28 -0.38 -1.02
C LEU A 158 4.76 -0.74 -0.81
N ALA A 159 5.70 0.16 -1.12
CA ALA A 159 7.12 -0.10 -0.93
C ALA A 159 7.50 -0.30 0.55
N GLY A 160 6.86 0.42 1.47
CA GLY A 160 7.05 0.24 2.91
C GLY A 160 6.56 -1.11 3.42
N LYS A 161 5.43 -1.62 2.88
CA LYS A 161 4.85 -2.90 3.29
C LYS A 161 5.50 -4.11 2.61
N HIS A 162 5.82 -3.99 1.33
CA HIS A 162 6.17 -5.13 0.46
C HIS A 162 7.60 -5.09 -0.08
N GLY A 163 8.40 -4.10 0.33
CA GLY A 163 9.79 -3.92 -0.09
C GLY A 163 9.96 -2.96 -1.26
N LYS A 164 11.14 -2.34 -1.31
CA LYS A 164 11.52 -1.35 -2.34
C LYS A 164 11.97 -2.04 -3.63
N ILE A 165 12.06 -1.28 -4.72
CA ILE A 165 12.62 -1.75 -5.99
C ILE A 165 14.15 -1.65 -5.91
N GLU A 166 14.83 -2.80 -5.95
CA GLU A 166 16.28 -2.90 -5.78
C GLU A 166 17.02 -3.52 -6.99
N GLN A 167 16.27 -3.98 -8.00
CA GLN A 167 16.82 -4.67 -9.17
C GLN A 167 16.08 -4.29 -10.45
N ASP A 168 16.74 -4.46 -11.60
CA ASP A 168 16.18 -4.27 -12.94
C ASP A 168 16.41 -5.54 -13.78
N PRO A 169 15.37 -6.24 -14.28
CA PRO A 169 13.95 -5.93 -14.09
C PRO A 169 13.45 -6.25 -12.67
N PHE A 170 12.39 -5.58 -12.25
CA PHE A 170 11.68 -5.86 -11.01
C PHE A 170 10.33 -6.50 -11.29
N ILE A 171 10.13 -7.71 -10.77
CA ILE A 171 8.87 -8.44 -10.88
C ILE A 171 8.52 -8.97 -9.48
N ALA A 172 7.32 -8.66 -9.00
CA ALA A 172 6.84 -9.14 -7.71
C ALA A 172 5.32 -9.33 -7.71
N THR A 173 4.84 -10.22 -6.84
CA THR A 173 3.40 -10.37 -6.53
C THR A 173 3.22 -10.51 -5.03
N TYR A 174 2.26 -9.81 -4.45
CA TYR A 174 1.97 -9.82 -3.01
C TYR A 174 0.49 -9.50 -2.72
N SER A 175 0.01 -9.87 -1.53
CA SER A 175 -1.33 -9.49 -1.06
C SER A 175 -1.29 -8.11 -0.41
N GLU A 176 -2.27 -7.28 -0.74
CA GLU A 176 -2.51 -5.98 -0.13
C GLU A 176 -3.93 -5.95 0.46
N ASP A 177 -3.99 -6.14 1.78
CA ASP A 177 -5.26 -6.37 2.47
C ASP A 177 -6.05 -5.08 2.73
N PHE A 178 -5.42 -3.90 2.60
CA PHE A 178 -6.01 -2.61 2.99
C PHE A 178 -6.52 -1.79 1.81
N ALA A 179 -6.22 -2.19 0.56
CA ALA A 179 -6.69 -1.52 -0.65
C ALA A 179 -8.00 -2.12 -1.18
N SER A 180 -8.87 -1.28 -1.76
CA SER A 180 -10.19 -1.72 -2.22
C SER A 180 -10.43 -1.49 -3.72
N THR A 181 -11.14 -2.44 -4.34
CA THR A 181 -11.74 -2.28 -5.68
C THR A 181 -13.19 -1.80 -5.63
N SER A 182 -13.78 -1.68 -4.43
CA SER A 182 -15.15 -1.22 -4.20
C SER A 182 -15.20 0.30 -4.08
N GLN A 183 -16.00 0.93 -4.94
CA GLN A 183 -16.23 2.38 -4.90
C GLN A 183 -16.88 2.81 -3.57
N GLY A 184 -16.58 4.04 -3.15
CA GLY A 184 -17.14 4.65 -1.93
C GLY A 184 -16.31 4.45 -0.67
N LEU A 185 -15.41 3.46 -0.65
CA LEU A 185 -14.42 3.32 0.43
C LEU A 185 -13.26 4.30 0.23
N GLY A 186 -12.75 4.86 1.33
CA GLY A 186 -11.57 5.73 1.30
C GLY A 186 -10.31 5.02 0.78
N SER A 187 -10.26 3.69 0.88
CA SER A 187 -9.21 2.83 0.33
C SER A 187 -9.44 2.42 -1.12
N PHE A 188 -10.48 2.92 -1.79
CA PHE A 188 -10.73 2.66 -3.19
C PHE A 188 -9.65 3.28 -4.07
N PHE A 189 -8.84 2.43 -4.72
CA PHE A 189 -7.71 2.88 -5.54
C PHE A 189 -8.04 2.94 -7.05
N GLY A 190 -9.20 2.46 -7.47
CA GLY A 190 -9.53 2.33 -8.90
C GLY A 190 -9.66 3.65 -9.68
N ASN A 191 -9.74 4.80 -8.98
CA ASN A 191 -9.73 6.15 -9.56
C ASN A 191 -8.52 6.98 -9.06
N ARG A 192 -7.46 6.30 -8.67
CA ARG A 192 -6.25 6.86 -8.10
C ARG A 192 -5.07 6.64 -9.04
N SER A 193 -3.88 7.07 -8.63
CA SER A 193 -2.65 6.90 -9.41
C SER A 193 -1.63 6.03 -8.70
N PHE A 194 -0.75 5.43 -9.47
CA PHE A 194 0.46 4.76 -9.03
C PHE A 194 1.65 5.67 -9.35
N VAL A 195 2.61 5.78 -8.43
CA VAL A 195 3.80 6.63 -8.60
C VAL A 195 5.03 5.85 -8.16
N VAL A 196 6.11 5.95 -8.95
CA VAL A 196 7.45 5.46 -8.59
C VAL A 196 8.32 6.66 -8.23
N HIS A 197 9.17 6.54 -7.22
CA HIS A 197 10.03 7.60 -6.71
C HIS A 197 11.47 7.14 -6.59
N PHE A 198 12.39 8.09 -6.70
CA PHE A 198 13.74 7.96 -6.16
C PHE A 198 13.71 7.78 -4.63
N ALA A 199 14.81 7.31 -4.06
CA ALA A 199 14.99 7.17 -2.61
C ALA A 199 14.83 8.50 -1.85
N ASN A 200 15.08 9.63 -2.52
CA ASN A 200 14.86 10.99 -2.00
C ASN A 200 13.41 11.49 -2.13
N LYS A 201 12.47 10.60 -2.50
CA LYS A 201 11.03 10.84 -2.70
C LYS A 201 10.65 11.65 -3.94
N THR A 202 11.60 12.07 -4.77
CA THR A 202 11.30 12.71 -6.05
C THR A 202 10.59 11.72 -6.99
N ARG A 203 9.44 12.11 -7.55
CA ARG A 203 8.53 11.26 -8.35
C ARG A 203 9.10 11.03 -9.74
N ILE A 204 9.44 9.82 -10.15
CA ILE A 204 10.03 9.49 -11.45
C ILE A 204 8.97 9.42 -12.56
N THR A 205 7.91 8.67 -12.29
CA THR A 205 6.85 8.34 -13.25
C THR A 205 5.57 8.01 -12.50
N CYS A 206 4.44 8.13 -13.19
CA CYS A 206 3.13 7.88 -12.64
C CYS A 206 2.13 7.46 -13.70
N ALA A 207 1.10 6.74 -13.29
CA ALA A 207 0.01 6.30 -14.15
C ALA A 207 -1.31 6.19 -13.37
N ASN A 208 -2.44 6.36 -14.06
CA ASN A 208 -3.75 6.13 -13.46
C ASN A 208 -4.09 4.65 -13.46
N PHE A 209 -4.73 4.19 -12.38
CA PHE A 209 -5.44 2.92 -12.41
C PHE A 209 -6.67 3.05 -13.31
N ALA A 210 -6.86 2.05 -14.17
CA ALA A 210 -8.04 1.91 -15.02
C ALA A 210 -8.56 0.47 -14.94
N LEU A 211 -9.88 0.30 -14.99
CA LEU A 211 -10.50 -1.02 -14.99
C LEU A 211 -10.04 -1.78 -16.25
N ALA A 212 -9.53 -2.99 -16.12
CA ALA A 212 -8.95 -3.74 -17.24
C ALA A 212 -9.91 -3.89 -18.44
N ALA A 213 -11.21 -4.09 -18.19
CA ALA A 213 -12.23 -4.16 -19.24
C ALA A 213 -12.46 -2.84 -20.01
N SER A 214 -12.05 -1.71 -19.44
CA SER A 214 -12.12 -0.37 -20.06
C SER A 214 -10.85 0.04 -20.78
N ILE A 215 -9.76 -0.74 -20.65
CA ILE A 215 -8.51 -0.49 -21.36
C ILE A 215 -8.67 -1.03 -22.78
N PRO A 216 -8.62 -0.18 -23.82
CA PRO A 216 -8.62 -0.68 -25.20
C PRO A 216 -7.46 -1.65 -25.38
N PRO A 217 -7.63 -2.78 -26.07
CA PRO A 217 -6.48 -3.60 -26.45
C PRO A 217 -5.45 -2.70 -27.14
N PRO A 218 -4.14 -2.87 -26.88
CA PRO A 218 -3.13 -2.06 -27.52
C PRO A 218 -3.40 -2.08 -29.02
N SER A 219 -3.60 -0.90 -29.60
CA SER A 219 -3.87 -0.74 -31.02
C SER A 219 -2.71 -1.35 -31.78
N SER A 220 -2.88 -2.58 -32.22
CA SER A 220 -1.90 -3.31 -33.00
C SER A 220 -1.74 -2.55 -34.31
N SER A 221 -0.54 -2.01 -34.51
CA SER A 221 -0.06 -1.59 -35.82
C SER A 221 -0.29 -2.75 -36.80
N ASN A 222 -1.10 -2.46 -37.81
CA ASN A 222 -1.58 -3.35 -38.85
C ASN A 222 -0.44 -4.13 -39.53
N SER A 223 -0.22 -5.37 -39.12
CA SER A 223 0.58 -6.35 -39.85
C SER A 223 -0.39 -7.36 -40.47
N SER A 224 -0.77 -7.09 -41.71
CA SER A 224 -1.64 -7.97 -42.50
C SER A 224 -0.94 -9.29 -42.78
N CYS A 225 -1.34 -10.35 -42.08
CA CYS A 225 -1.25 -11.71 -42.62
C CYS A 225 -2.66 -12.12 -43.06
N ALA A 226 -2.83 -12.16 -44.38
CA ALA A 226 -4.04 -12.59 -45.05
C ALA A 226 -4.34 -14.06 -44.71
N ALA A 227 -5.46 -14.30 -44.02
CA ALA A 227 -6.10 -15.61 -44.02
C ALA A 227 -7.24 -15.57 -45.04
N ASN A 228 -6.94 -16.16 -46.19
CA ASN A 228 -7.87 -16.45 -47.27
C ASN A 228 -8.92 -17.48 -46.79
N SER A 229 -10.20 -17.09 -46.76
CA SER A 229 -11.30 -18.05 -46.79
C SER A 229 -12.44 -17.52 -47.68
N THR A 230 -12.43 -17.98 -48.93
CA THR A 230 -13.60 -18.25 -49.78
C THR A 230 -14.76 -18.86 -48.96
N THR A 231 -16.06 -18.61 -49.11
CA THR A 231 -16.91 -18.24 -50.27
C THR A 231 -18.32 -17.94 -49.70
N ALA A 232 -18.93 -16.80 -50.05
CA ALA A 232 -20.09 -16.64 -50.94
C ALA A 232 -21.51 -16.86 -50.35
N GLY A 233 -22.34 -15.82 -50.43
CA GLY A 233 -23.80 -15.94 -50.55
C GLY A 233 -24.63 -14.80 -49.95
N GLY A 234 -25.21 -13.95 -50.81
CA GLY A 234 -26.49 -13.28 -50.52
C GLY A 234 -26.50 -11.75 -50.50
N ALA A 235 -26.84 -11.14 -51.64
CA ALA A 235 -27.15 -9.72 -51.81
C ALA A 235 -28.50 -9.33 -51.18
N GLY A 236 -28.61 -8.09 -50.67
CA GLY A 236 -29.87 -7.50 -50.21
C GLY A 236 -29.73 -6.00 -50.00
N SER A 237 -30.42 -5.24 -50.85
CA SER A 237 -30.36 -3.78 -51.05
C SER A 237 -31.07 -2.96 -49.97
N SER A 238 -30.53 -1.75 -49.74
CA SER A 238 -31.18 -0.48 -49.33
C SER A 238 -32.39 -0.51 -48.38
N THR A 239 -32.31 0.22 -47.27
CA THR A 239 -32.99 1.52 -47.10
C THR A 239 -32.68 2.14 -45.74
N THR A 240 -32.39 3.44 -45.80
CA THR A 240 -32.31 4.40 -44.70
C THR A 240 -33.63 4.47 -43.92
N PRO A 241 -33.58 4.79 -42.61
CA PRO A 241 -34.44 5.88 -42.15
C PRO A 241 -33.72 6.88 -41.25
N THR A 242 -33.99 8.15 -41.52
CA THR A 242 -33.60 9.33 -40.74
C THR A 242 -34.81 9.81 -39.91
N THR A 243 -34.53 10.28 -38.69
CA THR A 243 -35.36 11.11 -37.78
C THR A 243 -36.65 10.48 -37.24
N THR A 244 -37.03 10.64 -35.95
CA THR A 244 -37.16 11.90 -35.21
C THR A 244 -37.45 11.59 -33.72
N GLY A 245 -36.97 12.43 -32.80
CA GLY A 245 -37.82 12.89 -31.68
C GLY A 245 -37.50 12.45 -30.24
N ALA A 246 -37.33 13.50 -29.41
CA ALA A 246 -37.73 13.63 -28.00
C ALA A 246 -36.67 13.41 -26.90
N GLY A 247 -36.42 14.51 -26.17
CA GLY A 247 -36.57 14.49 -24.71
C GLY A 247 -35.29 14.59 -23.89
N ALA A 248 -35.02 15.81 -23.41
CA ALA A 248 -33.94 16.15 -22.50
C ALA A 248 -34.15 15.64 -21.06
N ALA A 249 -33.05 15.39 -20.35
CA ALA A 249 -32.95 15.70 -18.92
C ALA A 249 -31.49 16.05 -18.58
N ARG A 250 -31.24 17.35 -18.41
CA ARG A 250 -30.02 17.90 -17.81
C ARG A 250 -30.26 18.03 -16.31
N PHE A 251 -29.37 17.51 -15.48
CA PHE A 251 -29.32 17.86 -14.06
C PHE A 251 -28.10 18.74 -13.80
N THR A 252 -28.36 20.04 -13.67
CA THR A 252 -27.48 21.05 -13.10
C THR A 252 -27.74 21.11 -11.60
N GLY A 253 -26.74 20.79 -10.80
CA GLY A 253 -26.77 20.95 -9.34
C GLY A 253 -25.47 21.56 -8.86
N ALA A 254 -25.39 22.89 -8.89
CA ALA A 254 -24.33 23.66 -8.26
C ALA A 254 -24.64 23.81 -6.76
N GLY A 255 -23.80 23.24 -5.90
CA GLY A 255 -23.83 23.43 -4.45
C GLY A 255 -22.83 24.52 -4.06
N ALA A 256 -23.35 25.66 -3.59
CA ALA A 256 -22.59 26.83 -3.20
C ALA A 256 -21.79 26.63 -1.90
N LYS A 257 -20.68 27.37 -1.82
CA LYS A 257 -19.77 27.49 -0.69
C LYS A 257 -20.46 28.11 0.53
N THR A 258 -20.25 27.53 1.71
CA THR A 258 -20.40 28.24 2.98
C THR A 258 -19.09 28.15 3.75
N VAL A 259 -18.48 29.32 3.94
CA VAL A 259 -17.35 29.57 4.83
C VAL A 259 -17.93 29.72 6.23
N ALA A 260 -17.51 28.89 7.17
CA ALA A 260 -17.76 29.09 8.60
C ALA A 260 -16.42 29.04 9.33
N SER A 261 -15.92 30.23 9.66
CA SER A 261 -14.80 30.45 10.56
C SER A 261 -15.33 30.46 12.00
N THR A 262 -15.05 29.42 12.78
CA THR A 262 -15.23 29.44 14.22
C THR A 262 -13.85 29.43 14.88
N GLY A 263 -13.47 30.59 15.41
CA GLY A 263 -12.34 30.72 16.32
C GLY A 263 -12.70 30.14 17.68
N SER A 264 -11.77 29.40 18.27
CA SER A 264 -11.79 29.01 19.67
C SER A 264 -10.45 29.39 20.29
N LEU A 265 -10.43 30.56 20.92
CA LEU A 265 -9.44 30.95 21.91
C LEU A 265 -9.76 30.21 23.21
N LEU A 266 -8.89 29.29 23.62
CA LEU A 266 -8.84 28.80 25.00
C LEU A 266 -7.54 29.27 25.62
N GLY A 267 -7.64 30.30 26.44
CA GLY A 267 -6.60 30.70 27.38
C GLY A 267 -6.55 29.72 28.54
N ALA A 268 -5.34 29.33 28.93
CA ALA A 268 -5.04 28.84 30.26
C ALA A 268 -3.80 29.59 30.74
N ALA A 269 -4.04 30.65 31.52
CA ALA A 269 -3.04 31.26 32.37
C ALA A 269 -2.83 30.33 33.58
N ALA A 270 -1.60 29.86 33.79
CA ALA A 270 -1.17 29.30 35.07
C ALA A 270 -0.02 30.17 35.58
N LEU A 271 -0.40 31.14 36.40
CA LEU A 271 0.48 31.88 37.29
C LEU A 271 0.72 31.01 38.52
N ALA A 272 1.97 30.63 38.80
CA ALA A 272 2.39 30.18 40.12
C ALA A 272 3.80 30.70 40.39
N LEU A 273 3.86 31.78 41.17
CA LEU A 273 5.03 32.23 41.90
C LEU A 273 5.24 31.38 43.17
N PHE A 274 6.49 31.42 43.66
CA PHE A 274 6.95 31.13 45.03
C PHE A 274 7.08 29.66 45.46
N LEU A 275 8.28 29.08 45.27
CA LEU A 275 9.36 28.98 46.28
C LEU A 275 10.60 28.33 45.66
#